data_AF-A0A7C3Y5S9-F1
#
_entry.id   AF-A0A7C3Y5S9-F1
#
_cell.length_a   1.000
_cell.length_b   1.000
_cell.length_c   1.000
_cell.angle_alpha   90.00
_cell.angle_beta   90.00
_cell.angle_gamma   90.00
#
_symmetry.space_group_name_H-M   'P 1'
#
loop_
_entity.id
_entity.type
_entity.pdbx_description
1 polymer ?
#
loop_
_entity_poly.entity_id
_entity_poly.type
_entity_poly.pdbx_seq_one_letter_code
_entity_poly.pdbx_strand_id
1 'polypeptide(L)'
;MAKCFTIRYGSVTPYIDLAKDGTVWVGEEGRSRQLVRVRLPNEALLGNDAFGKPVLESVPGDGVVILIRDHSGFRGGWRLAEYATHWCSRNGEPIAWDSHCPECGAGGGLMGGNTQHRLMPANDLEPDQIGKVIAQGHRAQGDAGRMGGGAEYLLRCRPGTKFSIRRTGRLYGHPAVFNVEVSENSVTVTDAVSSIAEAAAAAAW
;
A
#
# COMPACT_ATOMS: atom_id res chain seq x y z
N MET A 1 21.67 -7.31 -7.33
CA MET A 1 20.36 -7.91 -7.66
C MET A 1 19.30 -7.26 -6.79
N ALA A 2 18.26 -6.69 -7.39
CA ALA A 2 17.16 -6.04 -6.69
C ALA A 2 16.21 -7.09 -6.10
N LYS A 3 16.07 -7.11 -4.77
CA LYS A 3 15.17 -8.04 -4.07
C LYS A 3 13.70 -7.71 -4.37
N CYS A 4 12.87 -8.75 -4.43
CA CYS A 4 11.44 -8.65 -4.75
C CYS A 4 10.59 -8.88 -3.49
N PHE A 5 9.55 -8.05 -3.31
CA PHE A 5 8.63 -8.15 -2.19
C PHE A 5 7.18 -7.98 -2.64
N THR A 6 6.26 -8.60 -1.91
CA THR A 6 4.82 -8.36 -2.05
C THR A 6 4.30 -7.72 -0.78
N ILE A 7 3.54 -6.62 -0.92
CA ILE A 7 2.82 -5.99 0.20
C ILE A 7 1.32 -6.24 -0.01
N ARG A 8 0.66 -6.83 1.00
CA ARG A 8 -0.79 -7.09 0.98
C ARG A 8 -1.37 -7.03 2.38
N TYR A 9 -2.40 -6.19 2.57
CA TYR A 9 -3.13 -6.02 3.84
C TYR A 9 -2.24 -5.81 5.08
N GLY A 10 -1.18 -5.00 4.95
CA GLY A 10 -0.23 -4.73 6.03
C GLY A 10 0.87 -5.78 6.21
N SER A 11 0.82 -6.88 5.46
CA SER A 11 1.84 -7.93 5.51
C SER A 11 2.84 -7.79 4.36
N VAL A 12 4.07 -8.22 4.61
CA VAL A 12 5.15 -8.29 3.61
C VAL A 12 5.54 -9.75 3.39
N THR A 13 5.71 -10.12 2.13
CA THR A 13 6.26 -11.40 1.72
C THR A 13 7.55 -11.17 0.93
N PRO A 14 8.68 -11.85 1.23
CA PRO A 14 9.98 -11.57 0.63
C PRO A 14 10.17 -12.19 -0.77
N TYR A 15 9.11 -12.17 -1.57
CA TYR A 15 9.09 -12.62 -2.96
C TYR A 15 7.81 -12.13 -3.66
N ILE A 16 7.76 -12.32 -4.98
CA ILE A 16 6.55 -12.10 -5.80
C ILE A 16 6.08 -13.44 -6.36
N ASP A 17 4.82 -13.76 -6.13
CA ASP A 17 4.17 -14.92 -6.73
C ASP A 17 4.18 -14.85 -8.26
N LEU A 18 4.57 -15.96 -8.90
CA LEU A 18 4.45 -16.12 -10.34
C LEU A 18 3.15 -16.83 -10.71
N ALA A 19 2.58 -16.42 -11.84
CA ALA A 19 1.52 -17.16 -12.50
C ALA A 19 2.07 -18.42 -13.17
N LYS A 20 1.17 -19.33 -13.57
CA LYS A 20 1.54 -20.61 -14.22
C LYS A 20 2.33 -20.44 -15.52
N ASP A 21 2.17 -19.30 -16.18
CA ASP A 21 2.90 -18.93 -17.41
C ASP A 21 4.28 -18.29 -17.12
N GLY A 22 4.70 -18.26 -15.85
CA GLY A 22 5.97 -17.68 -15.43
C GLY A 22 6.00 -16.15 -15.42
N THR A 23 4.86 -15.47 -15.53
CA THR A 23 4.78 -14.00 -15.51
C THR A 23 4.34 -13.46 -14.15
N VAL A 24 4.67 -12.18 -13.88
CA VAL A 24 4.09 -11.44 -12.75
C VAL A 24 2.76 -10.84 -13.19
N TRP A 25 1.70 -11.14 -12.46
CA TRP A 25 0.37 -10.57 -12.71
C TRP A 25 0.10 -9.40 -11.77
N VAL A 26 -0.23 -8.25 -12.34
CA VAL A 26 -0.62 -7.03 -11.62
C VAL A 26 -2.08 -6.72 -11.97
N GLY A 27 -2.97 -6.75 -10.99
CA GLY A 27 -4.43 -6.69 -11.19
C GLY A 27 -5.05 -8.05 -11.55
N GLU A 28 -6.20 -8.01 -12.21
CA GLU A 28 -7.00 -9.21 -12.57
C GLU A 28 -7.87 -8.97 -13.82
N GLU A 29 -8.39 -10.06 -14.39
CA GLU A 29 -9.29 -9.99 -15.55
C GLU A 29 -10.75 -9.82 -15.13
N GLY A 30 -11.53 -9.16 -15.98
CA GLY A 30 -12.98 -9.07 -15.85
C GLY A 30 -13.50 -7.63 -15.88
N ARG A 31 -14.77 -7.46 -15.52
CA ARG A 31 -15.48 -6.19 -15.68
C ARG A 31 -14.85 -5.10 -14.79
N SER A 32 -14.44 -4.01 -15.42
CA SER A 32 -13.79 -2.86 -14.77
C SER A 32 -12.47 -3.21 -14.04
N ARG A 33 -11.84 -4.33 -14.42
CA ARG A 33 -10.53 -4.76 -13.93
C ARG A 33 -9.49 -4.61 -15.03
N GLN A 34 -8.23 -4.50 -14.64
CA GLN A 34 -7.12 -4.38 -15.58
C GLN A 34 -6.00 -5.32 -15.16
N LEU A 35 -5.80 -6.40 -15.91
CA LEU A 35 -4.65 -7.28 -15.74
C LEU A 35 -3.50 -6.81 -16.63
N VAL A 36 -2.34 -6.61 -16.02
CA VAL A 36 -1.07 -6.46 -16.72
C VAL A 36 -0.19 -7.66 -16.41
N ARG A 37 0.29 -8.33 -17.47
CA ARG A 37 1.25 -9.44 -17.38
C ARG A 37 2.65 -8.92 -17.67
N VAL A 38 3.52 -9.00 -16.68
CA VAL A 38 4.91 -8.54 -16.80
C VAL A 38 5.81 -9.75 -17.00
N ARG A 39 6.54 -9.75 -18.13
CA ARG A 39 7.56 -10.76 -18.40
C ARG A 39 8.77 -10.53 -17.50
N LEU A 40 9.39 -11.62 -17.07
CA LEU A 40 10.59 -11.56 -16.27
C LEU A 40 11.77 -11.09 -17.13
N PRO A 41 12.64 -10.22 -16.62
CA PRO A 41 13.88 -9.91 -17.30
C PRO A 41 14.77 -11.16 -17.36
N ASN A 42 15.70 -11.18 -18.32
CA ASN A 42 16.79 -12.15 -18.30
C ASN A 42 17.51 -12.08 -16.96
N GLU A 43 18.05 -13.21 -16.49
CA GLU A 43 18.79 -13.31 -15.21
C GLU A 43 17.94 -13.08 -13.95
N ALA A 44 16.60 -13.02 -14.06
CA ALA A 44 15.73 -13.08 -12.89
C ALA A 44 16.02 -14.35 -12.07
N LEU A 45 16.17 -14.19 -10.75
CA LEU A 45 16.35 -15.31 -9.84
C LEU A 45 14.99 -15.79 -9.35
N LEU A 46 14.72 -17.06 -9.62
CA LEU A 46 13.51 -17.76 -9.24
C LEU A 46 13.79 -18.63 -8.02
N GLY A 47 12.80 -18.71 -7.15
CA GLY A 47 12.76 -19.62 -6.02
C GLY A 47 11.46 -20.38 -5.99
N ASN A 48 11.22 -21.05 -4.87
CA ASN A 48 9.92 -21.61 -4.54
C ASN A 48 9.51 -21.16 -3.14
N ASP A 49 8.22 -20.93 -2.93
CA ASP A 49 7.68 -20.73 -1.59
C ASP A 49 7.73 -22.02 -0.76
N ALA A 50 7.28 -21.95 0.49
CA ALA A 50 7.22 -23.09 1.41
C ALA A 50 6.35 -24.26 0.91
N PHE A 51 5.52 -24.06 -0.12
CA PHE A 51 4.64 -25.05 -0.71
C PHE A 51 5.14 -25.52 -2.09
N GLY A 52 6.34 -25.12 -2.51
CA GLY A 52 6.92 -25.50 -3.80
C GLY A 52 6.36 -24.72 -4.99
N LYS A 53 5.62 -23.63 -4.76
CA LYS A 53 5.10 -22.78 -5.84
C LYS A 53 6.21 -21.84 -6.33
N PRO A 54 6.35 -21.63 -7.66
CA PRO A 54 7.39 -20.76 -8.19
C PRO A 54 7.17 -19.30 -7.79
N VAL A 55 8.25 -18.65 -7.36
CA VAL A 55 8.27 -17.24 -6.96
C VAL A 55 9.46 -16.50 -7.58
N LEU A 56 9.32 -15.19 -7.73
CA LEU A 56 10.38 -14.29 -8.12
C LEU A 56 11.03 -13.70 -6.85
N GLU A 57 12.31 -14.02 -6.63
CA GLU A 57 13.06 -13.57 -5.46
C GLU A 57 13.84 -12.28 -5.71
N SER A 58 14.41 -12.14 -6.92
CA SER A 58 15.13 -10.93 -7.32
C SER A 58 15.26 -10.78 -8.82
N VAL A 59 15.54 -9.56 -9.27
CA VAL A 59 15.78 -9.21 -10.67
C VAL A 59 17.07 -8.40 -10.83
N PRO A 60 17.64 -8.30 -12.04
CA PRO A 60 18.82 -7.47 -12.28
C PRO A 60 18.61 -5.98 -12.00
N GLY A 61 19.73 -5.29 -11.79
CA GLY A 61 19.80 -3.86 -11.50
C GLY A 61 19.65 -3.51 -10.03
N ASP A 62 19.67 -2.21 -9.76
CA ASP A 62 19.67 -1.64 -8.40
C ASP A 62 18.26 -1.41 -7.87
N GLY A 63 18.16 -1.23 -6.55
CA GLY A 63 16.93 -0.92 -5.83
C GLY A 63 16.17 -2.16 -5.34
N VAL A 64 14.89 -1.97 -5.07
CA VAL A 64 13.98 -3.00 -4.57
C VAL A 64 12.73 -3.03 -5.43
N VAL A 65 12.29 -4.21 -5.84
CA VAL A 65 11.05 -4.38 -6.59
C VAL A 65 9.92 -4.75 -5.64
N ILE A 66 8.84 -3.97 -5.65
CA ILE A 66 7.70 -4.14 -4.75
C ILE A 66 6.44 -4.29 -5.57
N LEU A 67 5.72 -5.38 -5.32
CA LEU A 67 4.35 -5.57 -5.76
C LEU A 67 3.39 -5.17 -4.64
N ILE A 68 2.71 -4.05 -4.82
CA ILE A 68 1.65 -3.60 -3.92
C ILE A 68 0.33 -4.13 -4.46
N ARG A 69 -0.23 -5.12 -3.76
CA ARG A 69 -1.56 -5.68 -4.05
C ARG A 69 -2.65 -4.72 -3.59
N ASP A 70 -3.88 -4.98 -4.02
CA ASP A 70 -5.03 -4.21 -3.54
C ASP A 70 -5.13 -4.26 -2.00
N HIS A 71 -5.32 -3.10 -1.39
CA HIS A 71 -5.50 -2.91 0.05
C HIS A 71 -6.91 -2.45 0.43
N SER A 72 -7.84 -2.40 -0.52
CA SER A 72 -9.20 -1.94 -0.27
C SER A 72 -9.88 -2.72 0.88
N GLY A 73 -10.66 -2.01 1.70
CA GLY A 73 -11.64 -2.63 2.59
C GLY A 73 -12.94 -2.90 1.85
N PHE A 74 -13.84 -3.70 2.43
CA PHE A 74 -15.14 -3.96 1.80
C PHE A 74 -15.92 -2.66 1.55
N ARG A 75 -16.32 -2.45 0.29
CA ARG A 75 -16.94 -1.21 -0.21
C ARG A 75 -16.09 0.03 0.02
N GLY A 76 -14.77 -0.14 -0.02
CA GLY A 76 -13.80 0.94 0.08
C GLY A 76 -12.82 0.92 -1.08
N GLY A 77 -11.82 1.77 -0.92
CA GLY A 77 -10.63 1.82 -1.75
C GLY A 77 -9.40 2.05 -0.91
N TRP A 78 -8.29 2.32 -1.57
CA TRP A 78 -7.05 2.66 -0.91
C TRP A 78 -6.24 3.64 -1.77
N ARG A 79 -5.28 4.32 -1.16
CA ARG A 79 -4.40 5.27 -1.82
C ARG A 79 -3.01 5.26 -1.21
N LEU A 80 -2.04 5.70 -2.00
CA LEU A 80 -0.69 6.00 -1.53
C LEU A 80 -0.67 7.42 -0.97
N ALA A 81 0.09 7.63 0.11
CA ALA A 81 0.20 8.92 0.77
C ALA A 81 1.60 9.09 1.36
N GLU A 82 1.92 10.33 1.71
CA GLU A 82 3.15 10.64 2.45
C GLU A 82 3.21 9.85 3.77
N TYR A 83 4.44 9.52 4.16
CA TYR A 83 4.73 8.71 5.34
C TYR A 83 4.19 9.40 6.61
N ALA A 84 3.22 8.78 7.27
CA ALA A 84 2.61 9.32 8.47
C ALA A 84 3.61 9.33 9.64
N THR A 85 3.74 10.47 10.31
CA THR A 85 4.71 10.68 11.40
C THR A 85 4.06 11.16 12.69
N HIS A 86 2.87 11.75 12.63
CA HIS A 86 2.19 12.29 13.80
C HIS A 86 0.66 12.33 13.61
N TRP A 87 -0.05 12.55 14.70
CA TRP A 87 -1.46 12.93 14.67
C TRP A 87 -1.62 14.41 14.36
N CYS A 88 -2.70 14.76 13.66
CA CYS A 88 -3.17 16.16 13.60
C CYS A 88 -3.28 16.73 15.02
N SER A 89 -2.88 17.99 15.21
CA SER A 89 -2.86 18.61 16.54
C SER A 89 -4.24 18.72 17.19
N ARG A 90 -5.31 18.63 16.38
CA ARG A 90 -6.72 18.63 16.80
C ARG A 90 -7.31 17.23 16.95
N ASN A 91 -6.47 16.19 16.99
CA ASN A 91 -6.95 14.83 17.15
C ASN A 91 -7.80 14.67 18.43
N GLY A 92 -8.97 14.03 18.29
CA GLY A 92 -9.97 13.91 19.35
C GLY A 92 -11.01 15.04 19.38
N GLU A 93 -10.76 16.15 18.67
CA GLU A 93 -11.77 17.19 18.48
C GLU A 93 -12.78 16.78 17.39
N PRO A 94 -14.06 17.14 17.52
CA PRO A 94 -15.03 16.93 16.44
C PRO A 94 -14.78 17.93 15.31
N ILE A 95 -14.81 17.45 14.07
CA ILE A 95 -14.82 18.33 12.89
C ILE A 95 -16.25 18.85 12.70
N ALA A 96 -16.42 20.18 12.71
CA ALA A 96 -17.72 20.80 12.51
C ALA A 96 -18.34 20.42 11.16
N TRP A 97 -19.67 20.39 11.11
CA TRP A 97 -20.41 20.08 9.88
C TRP A 97 -20.07 21.07 8.76
N ASP A 98 -19.90 20.57 7.54
CA ASP A 98 -19.50 21.32 6.34
C ASP A 98 -18.18 22.10 6.49
N SER A 99 -17.33 21.70 7.44
CA SER A 99 -16.01 22.30 7.66
C SER A 99 -14.89 21.32 7.31
N HIS A 100 -13.71 21.88 7.03
CA HIS A 100 -12.47 21.12 6.83
C HIS A 100 -11.45 21.54 7.88
N CYS A 101 -10.74 20.57 8.45
CA CYS A 101 -9.59 20.82 9.28
C CYS A 101 -8.48 21.46 8.42
N PRO A 102 -7.97 22.66 8.77
CA PRO A 102 -6.96 23.35 7.96
C PRO A 102 -5.60 22.67 7.98
N GLU A 103 -5.35 21.79 8.96
CA GLU A 103 -4.08 21.07 9.10
C GLU A 103 -4.11 19.76 8.32
N CYS A 104 -5.10 18.91 8.57
CA CYS A 104 -5.14 17.55 8.00
C CYS A 104 -6.12 17.36 6.84
N GLY A 105 -6.85 18.41 6.45
CA GLY A 105 -7.84 18.38 5.37
C GLY A 105 -9.04 17.46 5.62
N ALA A 106 -9.19 16.90 6.83
CA ALA A 106 -10.33 16.08 7.18
C ALA A 106 -11.61 16.94 7.20
N GLY A 107 -12.69 16.47 6.57
CA GLY A 107 -13.94 17.21 6.44
C GLY A 107 -15.08 16.53 7.21
N GLY A 108 -15.95 17.32 7.85
CA GLY A 108 -17.17 16.83 8.50
C GLY A 108 -18.38 16.98 7.57
N GLY A 109 -19.12 15.91 7.28
CA GLY A 109 -20.39 16.02 6.53
C GLY A 109 -20.94 14.71 5.95
N LEU A 110 -22.12 14.79 5.32
CA LEU A 110 -22.91 13.69 4.71
C LEU A 110 -22.13 12.85 3.68
N MET A 111 -21.14 13.44 3.00
CA MET A 111 -20.30 12.81 1.97
C MET A 111 -18.86 12.53 2.44
N GLY A 112 -18.48 13.04 3.62
CA GLY A 112 -17.15 12.93 4.21
C GLY A 112 -17.20 12.02 5.43
N GLY A 113 -17.05 10.72 5.23
CA GLY A 113 -17.28 9.69 6.24
C GLY A 113 -16.39 9.70 7.48
N ASN A 114 -15.53 10.70 7.70
CA ASN A 114 -14.69 10.82 8.88
C ASN A 114 -14.83 12.22 9.52
N THR A 115 -15.66 12.32 10.56
CA THR A 115 -15.66 13.45 11.51
C THR A 115 -14.44 13.45 12.45
N GLN A 116 -13.46 12.59 12.16
CA GLN A 116 -12.23 12.42 12.92
C GLN A 116 -11.05 12.96 12.13
N HIS A 117 -10.16 13.62 12.85
CA HIS A 117 -8.88 14.09 12.33
C HIS A 117 -7.99 12.92 11.88
N ARG A 118 -7.06 13.20 10.97
CA ARG A 118 -6.24 12.18 10.28
C ARG A 118 -4.80 12.18 10.80
N LEU A 119 -4.11 11.06 10.56
CA LEU A 119 -2.65 11.01 10.63
C LEU A 119 -2.02 11.91 9.57
N MET A 120 -0.91 12.55 9.92
CA MET A 120 -0.19 13.56 9.14
C MET A 120 1.26 13.16 8.86
N PRO A 121 1.84 13.62 7.74
CA PRO A 121 1.18 14.28 6.61
C PRO A 121 0.18 13.37 5.89
N ALA A 122 -0.87 13.97 5.30
CA ALA A 122 -1.98 13.24 4.68
C ALA A 122 -2.09 13.41 3.16
N ASN A 123 -1.07 14.02 2.55
CA ASN A 123 -1.02 14.29 1.12
C ASN A 123 -0.94 12.97 0.35
N ASP A 124 -1.68 12.92 -0.76
CA ASP A 124 -1.65 11.78 -1.66
C ASP A 124 -0.35 11.77 -2.46
N LEU A 125 0.15 10.57 -2.72
CA LEU A 125 1.30 10.36 -3.57
C LEU A 125 0.86 9.63 -4.83
N GLU A 126 1.32 10.14 -5.96
CA GLU A 126 1.33 9.39 -7.20
C GLU A 126 2.39 8.27 -7.14
N PRO A 127 2.17 7.11 -7.78
CA PRO A 127 3.07 5.97 -7.68
C PRO A 127 4.52 6.27 -8.14
N ASP A 128 4.68 7.16 -9.11
CA ASP A 128 5.98 7.57 -9.67
C ASP A 128 6.80 8.44 -8.71
N GLN A 129 6.16 9.07 -7.72
CA GLN A 129 6.83 9.79 -6.63
C GLN A 129 7.51 8.83 -5.63
N ILE A 130 7.09 7.56 -5.59
CA ILE A 130 7.61 6.54 -4.66
C ILE A 130 8.72 5.71 -5.34
N GLY A 131 8.56 5.43 -6.63
CA GLY A 131 9.52 4.66 -7.40
C GLY A 131 9.14 4.56 -8.88
N LYS A 132 9.99 3.92 -9.68
CA LYS A 132 9.69 3.71 -11.09
C LYS A 132 8.55 2.71 -11.24
N VAL A 133 7.43 3.13 -11.83
CA VAL A 133 6.31 2.24 -12.15
C VAL A 133 6.73 1.30 -13.28
N ILE A 134 6.77 0.00 -13.00
CA ILE A 134 7.00 -1.05 -14.00
C ILE A 134 5.67 -1.44 -14.64
N ALA A 135 4.64 -1.62 -13.82
CA ALA A 135 3.30 -1.94 -14.27
C ALA A 135 2.25 -1.48 -13.26
N GLN A 136 1.06 -1.19 -13.77
CA GLN A 136 -0.12 -0.87 -13.00
C GLN A 136 -1.29 -1.71 -13.51
N GLY A 137 -1.97 -2.37 -12.59
CA GLY A 137 -3.20 -3.09 -12.84
C GLY A 137 -4.32 -2.58 -11.95
N HIS A 138 -5.48 -3.18 -12.06
CA HIS A 138 -6.63 -2.89 -11.21
C HIS A 138 -7.32 -4.19 -10.81
N ARG A 139 -7.63 -4.30 -9.52
CA ARG A 139 -8.38 -5.40 -8.95
C ARG A 139 -9.67 -4.88 -8.34
N ALA A 140 -10.77 -5.54 -8.65
CA ALA A 140 -12.08 -5.21 -8.15
C ALA A 140 -12.51 -6.21 -7.08
N GLN A 141 -13.07 -5.71 -5.98
CA GLN A 141 -13.53 -6.56 -4.90
C GLN A 141 -14.89 -7.20 -5.23
N GLY A 142 -14.97 -8.51 -4.96
CA GLY A 142 -16.15 -9.35 -5.14
C GLY A 142 -16.33 -9.89 -6.56
N ASP A 143 -17.09 -10.98 -6.69
CA ASP A 143 -17.23 -11.75 -7.94
C ASP A 143 -17.69 -10.88 -9.12
N ALA A 144 -18.59 -9.92 -8.87
CA ALA A 144 -19.15 -9.04 -9.88
C ALA A 144 -18.37 -7.74 -10.16
N GLY A 145 -17.26 -7.47 -9.45
CA GLY A 145 -16.49 -6.22 -9.58
C GLY A 145 -17.26 -4.95 -9.18
N ARG A 146 -18.23 -5.08 -8.27
CA ARG A 146 -19.15 -3.99 -7.88
C ARG A 146 -18.94 -3.43 -6.46
N MET A 147 -18.03 -4.01 -5.67
CA MET A 147 -18.01 -3.82 -4.21
C MET A 147 -16.75 -3.12 -3.69
N GLY A 148 -16.02 -2.40 -4.54
CA GLY A 148 -14.76 -1.74 -4.19
C GLY A 148 -13.60 -2.30 -4.99
N GLY A 149 -12.39 -1.98 -4.57
CA GLY A 149 -11.16 -2.35 -5.25
C GLY A 149 -10.21 -1.17 -5.39
N GLY A 150 -9.07 -1.44 -6.02
CA GLY A 150 -8.04 -0.44 -6.16
C GLY A 150 -7.03 -0.85 -7.21
N ALA A 151 -6.18 0.12 -7.54
CA ALA A 151 -5.01 -0.16 -8.35
C ALA A 151 -4.12 -1.21 -7.65
N GLU A 152 -3.34 -1.93 -8.43
CA GLU A 152 -2.19 -2.70 -7.96
C GLU A 152 -0.96 -2.16 -8.70
N TYR A 153 0.19 -2.13 -8.03
CA TYR A 153 1.40 -1.54 -8.59
C TYR A 153 2.57 -2.51 -8.49
N LEU A 154 3.34 -2.62 -9.57
CA LEU A 154 4.69 -3.18 -9.55
C LEU A 154 5.67 -2.02 -9.71
N LEU A 155 6.42 -1.73 -8.65
CA LEU A 155 7.33 -0.58 -8.56
C LEU A 155 8.76 -1.04 -8.40
N ARG A 156 9.71 -0.26 -8.91
CA ARG A 156 11.11 -0.32 -8.49
C ARG A 156 11.44 0.91 -7.65
N CYS A 157 11.64 0.70 -6.36
CA CYS A 157 11.92 1.73 -5.37
C CYS A 157 13.42 1.81 -5.07
N ARG A 158 13.87 2.98 -4.62
CA ARG A 158 15.22 3.15 -4.07
C ARG A 158 15.22 2.76 -2.59
N PRO A 159 16.33 2.24 -2.04
CA PRO A 159 16.49 2.14 -0.60
C PRO A 159 16.34 3.52 0.04
N GLY A 160 15.71 3.58 1.21
CA GLY A 160 15.34 4.81 1.91
C GLY A 160 13.97 5.37 1.52
N THR A 161 13.29 4.82 0.51
CA THR A 161 11.91 5.22 0.18
C THR A 161 10.97 4.96 1.36
N LYS A 162 10.17 5.96 1.73
CA LYS A 162 9.16 5.92 2.78
C LYS A 162 7.83 6.46 2.29
N PHE A 163 6.74 5.75 2.56
CA PHE A 163 5.38 6.18 2.22
C PHE A 163 4.35 5.49 3.12
N SER A 164 3.08 5.88 3.01
CA SER A 164 1.97 5.22 3.67
C SER A 164 0.96 4.65 2.66
N ILE A 165 0.31 3.56 3.06
CA ILE A 165 -0.86 3.00 2.39
C ILE A 165 -2.07 3.32 3.26
N ARG A 166 -3.03 4.09 2.72
CA ARG A 166 -4.26 4.50 3.42
C ARG A 166 -5.46 3.78 2.85
N ARG A 167 -6.26 3.16 3.72
CA ARG A 167 -7.37 2.27 3.38
C ARG A 167 -8.69 2.85 3.85
N THR A 168 -9.76 2.54 3.13
CA THR A 168 -11.13 2.95 3.46
C THR A 168 -12.09 1.76 3.33
N GLY A 169 -13.35 1.96 3.72
CA GLY A 169 -14.37 0.91 3.75
C GLY A 169 -14.37 0.13 5.06
N ARG A 170 -14.94 -1.08 5.06
CA ARG A 170 -14.95 -1.95 6.24
C ARG A 170 -13.66 -2.75 6.30
N LEU A 171 -12.85 -2.49 7.32
CA LEU A 171 -11.52 -3.07 7.49
C LEU A 171 -11.48 -4.29 8.42
N TYR A 172 -12.61 -4.61 9.08
CA TYR A 172 -12.77 -5.81 9.92
C TYR A 172 -11.64 -6.01 10.95
N GLY A 173 -11.26 -4.93 11.65
CA GLY A 173 -10.21 -4.96 12.66
C GLY A 173 -8.78 -4.79 12.13
N HIS A 174 -8.57 -4.73 10.81
CA HIS A 174 -7.26 -4.41 10.26
C HIS A 174 -6.98 -2.90 10.29
N PRO A 175 -5.70 -2.47 10.41
CA PRO A 175 -5.34 -1.07 10.43
C PRO A 175 -5.74 -0.31 9.16
N ALA A 176 -6.14 0.95 9.34
CA ALA A 176 -6.53 1.84 8.26
C ALA A 176 -5.33 2.49 7.55
N VAL A 177 -4.20 2.62 8.23
CA VAL A 177 -3.00 3.25 7.69
C VAL A 177 -1.79 2.40 8.02
N PHE A 178 -1.04 2.03 6.99
CA PHE A 178 0.23 1.37 7.12
C PHE A 178 1.36 2.29 6.70
N ASN A 179 2.43 2.33 7.47
CA ASN A 179 3.69 2.93 7.07
C ASN A 179 4.56 1.87 6.41
N VAL A 180 5.22 2.25 5.31
CA VAL A 180 6.10 1.38 4.53
C VAL A 180 7.48 2.01 4.47
N GLU A 181 8.50 1.22 4.81
CA GLU A 181 9.90 1.60 4.69
C GLU A 181 10.65 0.60 3.84
N VAL A 182 11.37 1.09 2.83
CA VAL A 182 12.15 0.28 1.91
C VAL A 182 13.63 0.41 2.27
N SER A 183 14.26 -0.70 2.64
CA SER A 183 15.71 -0.80 2.84
C SER A 183 16.34 -1.56 1.68
N GLU A 184 17.67 -1.70 1.64
CA GLU A 184 18.36 -2.39 0.53
C GLU A 184 17.90 -3.83 0.34
N ASN A 185 17.64 -4.54 1.43
CA ASN A 185 17.34 -5.98 1.43
C ASN A 185 16.05 -6.34 2.17
N SER A 186 15.23 -5.36 2.54
CA SER A 186 13.99 -5.59 3.27
C SER A 186 12.96 -4.50 3.00
N VAL A 187 11.70 -4.87 3.21
CA VAL A 187 10.57 -3.94 3.25
C VAL A 187 9.88 -4.15 4.59
N THR A 188 9.73 -3.08 5.36
CA THR A 188 9.05 -3.08 6.65
C THR A 188 7.71 -2.40 6.49
N VAL A 189 6.67 -3.00 7.07
CA VAL A 189 5.33 -2.41 7.12
C VAL A 189 4.87 -2.38 8.58
N THR A 190 4.44 -1.22 9.07
CA THR A 190 3.94 -1.04 10.43
C THR A 190 2.57 -0.40 10.44
N ASP A 191 1.77 -0.66 11.48
CA ASP A 191 0.57 0.12 11.76
C ASP A 191 0.99 1.53 12.17
N ALA A 192 0.66 2.51 11.34
CA ALA A 192 1.09 3.88 11.56
C ALA A 192 0.52 4.46 12.86
N VAL A 193 -0.72 4.09 13.23
CA VAL A 193 -1.34 4.58 14.47
C VAL A 193 -0.57 4.09 15.69
N SER A 194 -0.33 2.78 15.75
CA SER A 194 0.39 2.16 16.86
C SER A 194 1.83 2.69 16.95
N SER A 195 2.55 2.76 15.84
CA SER A 195 3.93 3.27 15.83
C SER A 195 4.05 4.73 16.26
N ILE A 196 3.11 5.60 15.85
CA ILE A 196 3.10 7.01 16.26
C ILE A 196 2.76 7.14 17.75
N ALA A 197 1.80 6.36 18.25
CA ALA A 197 1.46 6.35 19.67
C ALA A 197 2.62 5.86 20.54
N GLU A 198 3.32 4.81 20.13
CA GLU A 198 4.53 4.29 20.80
C GLU A 198 5.65 5.33 20.82
N ALA A 199 5.91 6.01 19.68
CA ALA A 199 6.92 7.06 19.60
C ALA A 199 6.60 8.26 20.51
N ALA A 200 5.33 8.68 20.54
CA ALA A 200 4.87 9.76 21.42
C ALA A 200 4.98 9.38 22.90
N ALA A 201 4.64 8.13 23.25
CA ALA A 201 4.79 7.62 24.60
C ALA A 201 6.27 7.60 25.01
N ALA A 202 7.17 7.10 24.15
CA ALA A 202 8.61 7.07 24.41
C ALA A 202 9.22 8.46 24.61
N ALA A 203 8.76 9.47 23.88
CA ALA A 203 9.24 10.85 24.01
C ALA A 203 8.75 11.59 25.27
N ALA A 204 7.74 11.04 25.96
CA ALA A 204 7.19 11.62 27.19
C ALA A 204 7.93 11.19 28.47
N TRP A 205 8.86 10.22 28.35
CA TRP A 205 9.76 9.78 29.43
C TRP A 205 11.09 10.51 29.37
#